data_AF-A0A2D7XZT2-F1
#
_entry.id   AF-A0A2D7XZT2-F1
#
_cell.length_a   1.000
_cell.length_b   1.000
_cell.length_c   1.000
_cell.angle_alpha   90.00
_cell.angle_beta   90.00
_cell.angle_gamma   90.00
#
_symmetry.space_group_name_H-M   'P 1'
#
loop_
_entity.id
_entity.type
_entity.pdbx_description
1 polymer ?
#
loop_
_entity_poly.entity_id
_entity_poly.type
_entity_poly.pdbx_seq_one_letter_code
_entity_poly.pdbx_strand_id
1 'polypeptide(L)'
;MAGGTDFTNKLSLPYLISNQAQKHVTLNESLRALDGLVQASLLSRAEADPPASPSEGDRYLIAGPATGDWIGQEDMFALFADGEWFFFAPQTGWRVWVEDENAFLVFDGTGWRETTSDMLQNLALLGLGATADSNNPLLAKLNNALFTALEAANSGTGDLRFKLNKEASGNVLSLLFQANYSTRAEVGLVGDDDLLFKVSPDGSTFYEGIRIDKDAGEVSFPNGAAFDNSVEDILEATQIQDAIDEILSGPPRLKLRLRQTLGLTDPDRVLRDYVAGETWLASTSGADNEWRAMCYSPELRLFCAVATSGTGDRVMTSTDGENWTAQTSAADNDWQSVCWSSELGLFVAVGLTGTGDRVMTSPDGETWTAQTSAADNNWQGICWSKELGLFCAVASSGTGNRVMTSTDGENWTAQTSAEDNSWQSVIWAPELGLFCSVAAFGSTDERVMTSPDGVTWTGRTVPATNEWRFVCWSPELMLFCAVATDGVDDRVMTSPDGVNWSTQTSAANNSWRGVCWSYELGLFVAVCSTGSASRIMTSPDGEDWSLRLGPATNNWQAVCWSSELGLFAAVGVTGVGNRAMTSVSAHSYIYRS
;
A
#
# COMPACT_ATOMS: atom_id res chain seq x y z
N MET A 1 40.89 47.69 52.15
CA MET A 1 41.25 48.85 53.00
C MET A 1 42.48 48.46 53.80
N ALA A 2 43.37 49.42 54.09
CA ALA A 2 44.75 49.18 54.51
C ALA A 2 44.88 48.34 55.80
N GLY A 3 45.70 47.29 55.73
CA GLY A 3 46.04 46.40 56.85
C GLY A 3 46.97 47.07 57.85
N GLY A 4 46.43 47.44 59.01
CA GLY A 4 47.17 47.72 60.22
C GLY A 4 46.89 46.63 61.25
N THR A 5 47.87 46.33 62.11
CA THR A 5 47.82 45.31 63.18
C THR A 5 46.71 45.52 64.21
N ASP A 6 46.02 46.66 64.16
CA ASP A 6 44.98 47.06 65.12
C ASP A 6 43.57 46.63 64.68
N PHE A 7 43.43 46.02 63.50
CA PHE A 7 42.16 45.56 62.95
C PHE A 7 42.25 44.13 62.44
N THR A 8 41.11 43.44 62.41
CA THR A 8 41.00 42.13 61.76
C THR A 8 41.16 42.25 60.24
N ASN A 9 41.72 41.22 59.61
CA ASN A 9 42.20 41.28 58.23
C ASN A 9 41.07 41.40 57.19
N LYS A 10 39.93 40.72 57.40
CA LYS A 10 38.85 40.64 56.39
C LYS A 10 37.71 41.64 56.64
N LEU A 11 37.25 41.75 57.87
CA LEU A 11 36.11 42.58 58.28
C LEU A 11 36.54 43.96 58.81
N SER A 12 37.84 44.19 59.01
CA SER A 12 38.36 45.44 59.58
C SER A 12 37.72 45.78 60.93
N LEU A 13 37.48 44.76 61.78
CA LEU A 13 36.98 44.95 63.13
C LEU A 13 38.13 45.42 64.02
N PRO A 14 37.96 46.49 64.82
CA PRO A 14 39.04 46.96 65.69
C PRO A 14 39.31 45.96 66.81
N TYR A 15 40.58 45.62 67.01
CA TYR A 15 41.01 44.87 68.18
C TYR A 15 40.95 45.73 69.44
N LEU A 16 40.68 45.08 70.58
CA LEU A 16 40.75 45.73 71.87
C LEU A 16 42.22 45.86 72.29
N ILE A 17 42.64 47.08 72.62
CA ILE A 17 43.99 47.39 73.10
C ILE A 17 44.22 46.74 74.48
N SER A 18 45.44 46.28 74.73
CA SER A 18 45.83 45.62 75.98
C SER A 18 45.54 46.47 77.22
N ASN A 19 44.90 45.87 78.23
CA ASN A 19 44.59 46.49 79.53
C ASN A 19 44.68 45.45 80.66
N GLN A 20 44.76 45.92 81.92
CA GLN A 20 45.06 45.21 83.17
C GLN A 20 44.23 43.94 83.45
N ALA A 21 43.05 43.80 82.85
CA ALA A 21 42.15 42.66 83.08
C ALA A 21 42.24 41.56 82.00
N GLN A 22 43.17 41.65 81.04
CA GLN A 22 43.38 40.69 79.95
C GLN A 22 42.14 40.32 79.11
N LYS A 23 41.03 41.06 79.23
CA LYS A 23 39.81 40.88 78.43
C LYS A 23 40.06 40.99 76.91
N HIS A 24 41.12 41.70 76.52
CA HIS A 24 41.55 41.80 75.14
C HIS A 24 41.99 40.46 74.56
N VAL A 25 42.54 39.53 75.36
CA VAL A 25 42.97 38.22 74.87
C VAL A 25 41.78 37.44 74.35
N THR A 26 40.80 37.17 75.22
CA THR A 26 39.61 36.37 74.87
C THR A 26 38.69 37.08 73.87
N LEU A 27 38.57 38.41 73.94
CA LEU A 27 37.77 39.16 72.98
C LEU A 27 38.45 39.21 71.60
N ASN A 28 39.76 39.46 71.52
CA ASN A 28 40.45 39.51 70.23
C ASN A 28 40.54 38.12 69.60
N GLU A 29 40.65 37.05 70.40
CA GLU A 29 40.47 35.67 69.92
C GLU A 29 39.08 35.47 69.31
N SER A 30 38.03 35.96 69.98
CA SER A 30 36.66 35.91 69.46
C SER A 30 36.50 36.74 68.17
N LEU A 31 37.13 37.91 68.10
CA LEU A 31 37.12 38.77 66.91
C LEU A 31 37.89 38.14 65.75
N ARG A 32 39.01 37.45 66.01
CA ARG A 32 39.75 36.65 65.02
C ARG A 32 38.91 35.51 64.48
N ALA A 33 38.26 34.76 65.37
CA ALA A 33 37.35 33.69 64.97
C ALA A 33 36.18 34.23 64.13
N LEU A 34 35.59 35.37 64.53
CA LEU A 34 34.55 36.04 63.74
C LEU A 34 35.07 36.49 62.37
N ASP A 35 36.27 37.06 62.29
CA ASP A 35 36.88 37.50 61.03
C ASP A 35 37.15 36.35 60.05
N GLY A 36 37.59 35.20 60.58
CA GLY A 36 37.84 34.00 59.80
C GLY A 36 36.55 33.36 59.27
N LEU A 37 35.55 33.20 60.16
CA LEU A 37 34.38 32.36 59.93
C LEU A 37 33.19 33.11 59.29
N VAL A 38 33.07 34.42 59.50
CA VAL A 38 31.97 35.21 58.90
C VAL A 38 32.34 35.60 57.47
N GLN A 39 31.40 35.41 56.54
CA GLN A 39 31.65 35.62 55.09
C GLN A 39 32.90 34.84 54.63
N ALA A 40 33.01 33.59 55.09
CA ALA A 40 34.17 32.75 54.87
C ALA A 40 34.39 32.47 53.37
N SER A 41 35.54 32.93 52.87
CA SER A 41 36.04 32.73 51.51
C SER A 41 37.43 32.10 51.61
N LEU A 42 37.51 30.84 51.19
CA LEU A 42 38.67 29.95 51.26
C LEU A 42 39.46 30.05 49.96
N LEU A 43 40.78 30.09 50.04
CA LEU A 43 41.65 30.07 48.87
C LEU A 43 41.60 28.73 48.15
N SER A 44 41.61 27.63 48.91
CA SER A 44 41.47 26.28 48.36
C SER A 44 40.96 25.30 49.42
N ARG A 45 40.46 24.16 48.95
CA ARG A 45 40.19 22.97 49.76
C ARG A 45 40.97 21.72 49.35
N ALA A 46 41.81 21.82 48.32
CA ALA A 46 42.53 20.69 47.73
C ALA A 46 43.95 20.52 48.31
N GLU A 47 44.42 21.52 49.06
CA GLU A 47 45.78 21.55 49.60
C GLU A 47 45.87 20.69 50.87
N ALA A 48 46.82 19.76 50.86
CA ALA A 48 47.17 18.94 52.02
C ALA A 48 48.37 19.51 52.80
N ASP A 49 49.12 20.44 52.18
CA ASP A 49 50.33 21.04 52.75
C ASP A 49 50.12 22.55 52.93
N PRO A 50 50.55 23.16 54.05
CA PRO A 50 50.47 24.60 54.20
C PRO A 50 51.34 25.32 53.15
N PRO A 51 50.86 26.43 52.56
CA PRO A 51 51.66 27.24 51.64
C PRO A 51 52.98 27.66 52.26
N ALA A 52 54.05 27.70 51.45
CA ALA A 52 55.39 28.06 51.94
C ALA A 52 55.50 29.51 52.46
N SER A 53 54.62 30.41 51.98
CA SER A 53 54.56 31.83 52.36
C SER A 53 53.10 32.29 52.47
N PRO A 54 52.36 31.90 53.53
CA PRO A 54 50.97 32.29 53.71
C PRO A 54 50.86 33.79 54.05
N SER A 55 49.80 34.42 53.57
CA SER A 55 49.46 35.81 53.86
C SER A 55 48.44 35.91 54.99
N GLU A 56 48.48 37.02 55.72
CA GLU A 56 47.53 37.33 56.79
C GLU A 56 46.08 37.29 56.28
N GLY A 57 45.25 36.46 56.91
CA GLY A 57 43.86 36.23 56.54
C GLY A 57 43.65 35.16 55.45
N ASP A 58 44.69 34.44 55.04
CA ASP A 58 44.52 33.28 54.17
C ASP A 58 43.71 32.20 54.88
N ARG A 59 42.81 31.55 54.14
CA ARG A 59 41.88 30.57 54.69
C ARG A 59 41.83 29.34 53.80
N TYR A 60 41.87 28.15 54.39
CA TYR A 60 41.86 26.88 53.68
C TYR A 60 40.91 25.90 54.36
N LEU A 61 40.41 24.94 53.58
CA LEU A 61 39.87 23.69 54.13
C LEU A 61 40.92 22.60 53.87
N ILE A 62 41.39 21.95 54.92
CA ILE A 62 42.57 21.09 54.80
C ILE A 62 42.19 19.76 54.15
N ALA A 63 42.84 19.42 53.03
CA ALA A 63 42.69 18.13 52.39
C ALA A 63 43.47 17.04 53.13
N GLY A 64 42.93 15.82 53.15
CA GLY A 64 43.63 14.65 53.67
C GLY A 64 44.46 13.93 52.58
N PRO A 65 45.61 13.32 52.93
CA PRO A 65 46.26 13.32 54.24
C PRO A 65 47.14 14.57 54.45
N ALA A 66 46.95 15.29 55.57
CA ALA A 66 47.60 16.58 55.78
C ALA A 66 49.08 16.46 56.19
N THR A 67 49.90 17.43 55.79
CA THR A 67 51.32 17.48 56.18
C THR A 67 51.73 18.83 56.79
N GLY A 68 53.00 18.94 57.23
CA GLY A 68 53.52 20.15 57.87
C GLY A 68 52.73 20.57 59.11
N ASP A 69 52.44 21.86 59.24
CA ASP A 69 51.66 22.42 60.35
C ASP A 69 50.18 21.96 60.34
N TRP A 70 49.72 21.32 59.26
CA TRP A 70 48.34 20.84 59.11
C TRP A 70 48.14 19.38 59.53
N ILE A 71 49.20 18.66 59.96
CA ILE A 71 49.10 17.25 60.40
C ILE A 71 48.03 17.08 61.49
N GLY A 72 47.08 16.16 61.25
CA GLY A 72 45.99 15.85 62.19
C GLY A 72 44.85 16.86 62.21
N GLN A 73 44.84 17.81 61.27
CA GLN A 73 43.79 18.82 61.09
C GLN A 73 43.01 18.61 59.78
N GLU A 74 42.96 17.38 59.26
CA GLU A 74 42.18 17.05 58.07
C GLU A 74 40.71 17.48 58.24
N ASP A 75 40.10 17.99 57.16
CA ASP A 75 38.72 18.51 57.11
C ASP A 75 38.43 19.73 58.02
N MET A 76 39.45 20.29 58.69
CA MET A 76 39.34 21.50 59.51
C MET A 76 39.45 22.77 58.67
N PHE A 77 38.79 23.83 59.12
CA PHE A 77 38.94 25.17 58.56
C PHE A 77 40.20 25.82 59.14
N ALA A 78 41.17 26.17 58.30
CA ALA A 78 42.40 26.83 58.68
C ALA A 78 42.34 28.34 58.36
N LEU A 79 42.79 29.17 59.29
CA LEU A 79 42.99 30.62 59.12
C LEU A 79 44.43 30.96 59.48
N PHE A 80 45.17 31.61 58.58
CA PHE A 80 46.47 32.19 58.92
C PHE A 80 46.26 33.59 59.48
N ALA A 81 46.63 33.80 60.74
CA ALA A 81 46.54 35.10 61.40
C ALA A 81 47.65 35.25 62.44
N ASP A 82 48.13 36.48 62.65
CA ASP A 82 49.18 36.78 63.63
C ASP A 82 50.46 35.90 63.47
N GLY A 83 50.77 35.48 62.24
CA GLY A 83 51.89 34.61 61.91
C GLY A 83 51.72 33.11 62.21
N GLU A 84 50.54 32.65 62.65
CA GLU A 84 50.26 31.24 62.98
C GLU A 84 48.96 30.74 62.33
N TRP A 85 48.78 29.41 62.28
CA TRP A 85 47.54 28.77 61.81
C TRP A 85 46.55 28.50 62.95
N PHE A 86 45.32 28.96 62.78
CA PHE A 86 44.18 28.66 63.65
C PHE A 86 43.24 27.68 62.96
N PHE A 87 42.83 26.62 63.67
CA PHE A 87 41.97 25.57 63.14
C PHE A 87 40.60 25.58 63.82
N PHE A 88 39.54 25.44 63.01
CA PHE A 88 38.17 25.42 63.48
C PHE A 88 37.44 24.19 62.94
N ALA A 89 36.82 23.43 63.85
CA ALA A 89 36.01 22.27 63.49
C ALA A 89 34.68 22.73 62.86
N PRO A 90 34.38 22.32 61.61
CA PRO A 90 33.11 22.64 60.97
C PRO A 90 31.91 22.16 61.80
N GLN A 91 30.83 22.94 61.84
CA GLN A 91 29.56 22.54 62.43
C GLN A 91 28.49 22.47 61.34
N THR A 92 27.47 21.61 61.53
CA THR A 92 26.36 21.47 60.57
C THR A 92 25.74 22.83 60.24
N GLY A 93 25.63 23.14 58.95
CA GLY A 93 25.08 24.40 58.43
C GLY A 93 26.10 25.52 58.21
N TRP A 94 27.39 25.30 58.52
CA TRP A 94 28.47 26.21 58.13
C TRP A 94 28.53 26.35 56.62
N ARG A 95 28.87 27.56 56.15
CA ARG A 95 28.80 27.98 54.75
C ARG A 95 30.10 28.67 54.36
N VAL A 96 30.71 28.23 53.27
CA VAL A 96 31.98 28.80 52.77
C VAL A 96 31.93 28.95 51.24
N TRP A 97 32.59 29.98 50.74
CA TRP A 97 32.95 30.12 49.33
C TRP A 97 34.37 29.60 49.12
N VAL A 98 34.62 28.82 48.08
CA VAL A 98 35.95 28.34 47.71
C VAL A 98 36.37 29.05 46.42
N GLU A 99 37.42 29.86 46.51
CA GLU A 99 37.81 30.85 45.50
C GLU A 99 38.37 30.20 44.24
N ASP A 100 39.24 29.20 44.36
CA ASP A 100 39.85 28.50 43.23
C ASP A 100 38.86 27.59 42.47
N GLU A 101 37.84 27.08 43.16
CA GLU A 101 36.75 26.27 42.58
C GLU A 101 35.55 27.12 42.09
N ASN A 102 35.44 28.39 42.47
CA ASN A 102 34.24 29.22 42.32
C ASN A 102 32.95 28.52 42.84
N ALA A 103 33.05 27.87 44.01
CA ALA A 103 32.00 27.00 44.54
C ALA A 103 31.51 27.41 45.94
N PHE A 104 30.23 27.17 46.23
CA PHE A 104 29.63 27.39 47.54
C PHE A 104 29.32 26.07 48.26
N LEU A 105 29.88 25.89 49.45
CA LEU A 105 29.78 24.66 50.22
C LEU A 105 28.96 24.85 51.51
N VAL A 106 28.22 23.81 51.90
CA VAL A 106 27.56 23.67 53.20
C VAL A 106 28.05 22.41 53.89
N PHE A 107 28.43 22.48 55.17
CA PHE A 107 28.75 21.30 55.96
C PHE A 107 27.48 20.60 56.46
N ASP A 108 27.27 19.34 56.09
CA ASP A 108 26.04 18.58 56.41
C ASP A 108 26.08 17.87 57.78
N GLY A 109 27.22 17.94 58.48
CA GLY A 109 27.49 17.22 59.74
C GLY A 109 28.40 16.01 59.59
N THR A 110 28.61 15.55 58.35
CA THR A 110 29.52 14.45 58.00
C THR A 110 30.57 14.84 56.96
N GLY A 111 30.28 15.85 56.13
CA GLY A 111 31.23 16.39 55.15
C GLY A 111 30.75 17.70 54.54
N TRP A 112 31.64 18.35 53.79
CA TRP A 112 31.32 19.55 53.01
C TRP A 112 30.65 19.16 51.69
N ARG A 113 29.44 19.68 51.46
CA ARG A 113 28.65 19.45 50.24
C ARG A 113 28.62 20.70 49.40
N GLU A 114 28.87 20.57 48.11
CA GLU A 114 28.50 21.61 47.16
C GLU A 114 26.99 21.78 47.16
N THR A 115 26.56 23.03 47.15
CA THR A 115 25.13 23.36 47.22
C THR A 115 24.45 23.18 45.84
N THR A 116 25.17 22.70 44.82
CA THR A 116 24.76 22.82 43.42
C THR A 116 24.70 21.54 42.58
N SER A 117 25.37 20.42 42.93
CA SER A 117 25.43 19.25 42.03
C SER A 117 24.92 17.93 42.63
N ASP A 118 25.44 17.51 43.80
CA ASP A 118 25.09 16.20 44.37
C ASP A 118 23.71 16.14 45.06
N MET A 119 23.22 17.28 45.55
CA MET A 119 21.93 17.37 46.25
C MET A 119 20.71 17.26 45.31
N LEU A 120 20.92 17.34 43.99
CA LEU A 120 19.85 17.24 43.00
C LEU A 120 19.61 15.79 42.52
N GLN A 121 20.42 14.84 42.96
CA GLN A 121 20.22 13.42 42.64
C GLN A 121 19.14 12.81 43.55
N ASN A 122 18.29 11.94 43.00
CA ASN A 122 17.20 11.25 43.72
C ASN A 122 16.16 12.17 44.37
N LEU A 123 15.90 13.35 43.79
CA LEU A 123 14.78 14.20 44.22
C LEU A 123 13.45 13.44 44.14
N ALA A 124 12.71 13.39 45.26
CA ALA A 124 11.41 12.75 45.30
C ALA A 124 10.29 13.60 44.68
N LEU A 125 10.38 14.94 44.83
CA LEU A 125 9.44 15.92 44.28
C LEU A 125 10.23 17.13 43.77
N LEU A 126 9.92 17.62 42.58
CA LEU A 126 10.47 18.84 42.00
C LEU A 126 9.36 19.65 41.33
N GLY A 127 9.05 20.81 41.91
CA GLY A 127 8.02 21.74 41.44
C GLY A 127 8.63 23.07 40.98
N LEU A 128 8.38 23.46 39.72
CA LEU A 128 8.79 24.75 39.17
C LEU A 128 7.57 25.64 38.96
N GLY A 129 7.42 26.69 39.77
CA GLY A 129 6.25 27.58 39.72
C GLY A 129 4.94 26.97 40.25
N ALA A 130 4.98 25.74 40.78
CA ALA A 130 3.89 25.02 41.44
C ALA A 130 4.43 23.97 42.42
N THR A 131 3.59 23.45 43.31
CA THR A 131 3.95 22.38 44.26
C THR A 131 3.71 21.02 43.63
N ALA A 132 4.77 20.23 43.45
CA ALA A 132 4.69 18.84 42.97
C ALA A 132 4.04 17.91 44.03
N ASP A 133 3.44 16.82 43.59
CA ASP A 133 2.77 15.83 44.44
C ASP A 133 3.12 14.39 44.01
N SER A 134 2.58 13.39 44.71
CA SER A 134 2.88 11.98 44.41
C SER A 134 2.36 11.51 43.05
N ASN A 135 1.38 12.19 42.45
CA ASN A 135 0.86 11.87 41.11
C ASN A 135 1.70 12.56 40.03
N ASN A 136 2.29 13.72 40.34
CA ASN A 136 3.15 14.50 39.46
C ASN A 136 4.46 14.86 40.17
N PRO A 137 5.39 13.90 40.37
CA PRO A 137 6.62 14.15 41.12
C PRO A 137 7.52 15.19 40.47
N LEU A 138 7.45 15.35 39.15
CA LEU A 138 8.04 16.46 38.42
C LEU A 138 6.90 17.33 37.85
N LEU A 139 6.75 18.54 38.36
CA LEU A 139 5.69 19.48 37.95
C LEU A 139 6.29 20.83 37.56
N ALA A 140 5.82 21.40 36.44
CA ALA A 140 6.19 22.74 36.03
C ALA A 140 4.96 23.55 35.60
N LYS A 141 4.82 24.76 36.15
CA LYS A 141 3.82 25.75 35.75
C LYS A 141 4.52 26.92 35.06
N LEU A 142 4.59 26.84 33.73
CA LEU A 142 5.42 27.70 32.90
C LEU A 142 4.68 28.12 31.63
N ASN A 143 5.18 29.17 30.98
CA ASN A 143 4.76 29.54 29.62
C ASN A 143 5.54 28.75 28.55
N ASN A 144 6.83 28.46 28.80
CA ASN A 144 7.74 27.84 27.83
C ASN A 144 8.73 26.91 28.58
N ALA A 145 9.18 25.83 27.94
CA ALA A 145 10.28 24.99 28.43
C ALA A 145 11.21 24.62 27.26
N LEU A 146 12.51 24.84 27.42
CA LEU A 146 13.53 24.48 26.43
C LEU A 146 14.43 23.39 26.99
N PHE A 147 14.54 22.29 26.26
CA PHE A 147 15.54 21.27 26.48
C PHE A 147 16.48 21.31 25.28
N THR A 148 17.77 21.49 25.53
CA THR A 148 18.79 21.57 24.49
C THR A 148 19.88 20.55 24.72
N ALA A 149 20.50 20.07 23.65
CA ALA A 149 21.62 19.16 23.74
C ALA A 149 22.81 19.85 24.40
N LEU A 150 23.64 19.06 25.10
CA LEU A 150 24.97 19.52 25.46
C LEU A 150 25.81 19.54 24.19
N GLU A 151 26.19 20.74 23.75
CA GLU A 151 26.90 20.95 22.50
C GLU A 151 28.33 20.39 22.56
N ALA A 152 28.88 20.03 21.39
CA ALA A 152 30.26 19.54 21.28
C ALA A 152 31.30 20.55 21.81
N ALA A 153 31.05 21.85 21.64
CA ALA A 153 31.89 22.91 22.20
C ALA A 153 31.94 22.87 23.75
N ASN A 154 30.92 22.28 24.37
CA ASN A 154 30.78 22.10 25.81
C ASN A 154 30.96 20.63 26.22
N SER A 155 31.79 19.88 25.49
CA SER A 155 32.11 18.46 25.74
C SER A 155 30.92 17.50 25.65
N GLY A 156 29.80 17.92 25.08
CA GLY A 156 28.65 17.03 24.84
C GLY A 156 28.71 16.32 23.50
N THR A 157 27.73 15.44 23.27
CA THR A 157 27.58 14.74 22.00
C THR A 157 26.88 15.58 20.94
N GLY A 158 26.25 16.70 21.32
CA GLY A 158 25.35 17.45 20.45
C GLY A 158 23.98 16.78 20.25
N ASP A 159 23.75 15.59 20.82
CA ASP A 159 22.49 14.87 20.71
C ASP A 159 21.60 15.10 21.95
N LEU A 160 20.33 15.41 21.74
CA LEU A 160 19.31 15.35 22.79
C LEU A 160 18.36 14.19 22.52
N ARG A 161 18.14 13.32 23.53
CA ARG A 161 17.18 12.21 23.45
C ARG A 161 16.33 12.16 24.71
N PHE A 162 15.01 12.12 24.53
CA PHE A 162 14.09 11.76 25.60
C PHE A 162 13.96 10.24 25.63
N LYS A 163 14.44 9.61 26.70
CA LYS A 163 14.34 8.16 26.91
C LYS A 163 13.27 7.90 27.96
N LEU A 164 12.22 7.19 27.57
CA LEU A 164 11.09 6.83 28.42
C LEU A 164 11.00 5.30 28.43
N ASN A 165 10.71 4.68 29.59
CA ASN A 165 10.69 3.23 29.74
C ASN A 165 9.44 2.77 30.52
N LYS A 166 8.82 1.67 30.08
CA LYS A 166 7.74 0.96 30.78
C LYS A 166 8.21 -0.45 31.15
N GLU A 167 7.61 -1.02 32.21
CA GLU A 167 8.05 -2.30 32.79
C GLU A 167 7.76 -3.50 31.88
N ALA A 168 6.59 -3.53 31.25
CA ALA A 168 6.18 -4.59 30.33
C ALA A 168 5.34 -4.04 29.16
N SER A 169 5.13 -4.87 28.14
CA SER A 169 4.40 -4.46 26.94
C SER A 169 2.97 -4.03 27.23
N GLY A 170 2.28 -4.71 28.15
CA GLY A 170 0.91 -4.39 28.57
C GLY A 170 0.74 -3.08 29.34
N ASN A 171 1.83 -2.38 29.70
CA ASN A 171 1.77 -1.11 30.41
C ASN A 171 1.64 0.08 29.45
N VAL A 172 1.50 1.27 30.05
CA VAL A 172 1.32 2.55 29.35
C VAL A 172 2.58 3.39 29.47
N LEU A 173 3.06 3.87 28.33
CA LEU A 173 4.14 4.84 28.20
C LEU A 173 3.71 5.93 27.22
N SER A 174 3.28 7.09 27.70
CA SER A 174 2.67 8.10 26.82
C SER A 174 2.91 9.54 27.25
N LEU A 175 2.81 10.44 26.28
CA LEU A 175 2.66 11.88 26.46
C LEU A 175 1.18 12.25 26.36
N LEU A 176 0.66 12.96 27.36
CA LEU A 176 -0.72 13.44 27.40
C LEU A 176 -0.79 14.94 27.09
N PHE A 177 -1.67 15.30 26.16
CA PHE A 177 -2.02 16.69 25.84
C PHE A 177 -3.40 16.99 26.41
N GLN A 178 -3.51 18.04 27.23
CA GLN A 178 -4.72 18.30 28.02
C GLN A 178 -5.24 19.72 27.83
N ALA A 179 -6.56 19.87 27.96
CA ALA A 179 -7.25 21.16 28.06
C ALA A 179 -8.12 21.15 29.33
N ASN A 180 -7.94 22.16 30.19
CA ASN A 180 -8.63 22.24 31.50
C ASN A 180 -8.55 20.93 32.31
N TYR A 181 -7.35 20.35 32.42
CA TYR A 181 -7.09 19.09 33.12
C TYR A 181 -7.80 17.85 32.55
N SER A 182 -8.41 17.96 31.37
CA SER A 182 -8.99 16.84 30.64
C SER A 182 -8.09 16.47 29.46
N THR A 183 -7.77 15.19 29.33
CA THR A 183 -6.98 14.70 28.18
C THR A 183 -7.73 14.91 26.87
N ARG A 184 -7.01 15.39 25.86
CA ARG A 184 -7.49 15.62 24.49
C ARG A 184 -6.71 14.83 23.45
N ALA A 185 -5.44 14.56 23.71
CA ALA A 185 -4.64 13.64 22.91
C ALA A 185 -3.63 12.87 23.78
N GLU A 186 -3.23 11.70 23.31
CA GLU A 186 -2.22 10.84 23.92
C GLU A 186 -1.36 10.20 22.83
N VAL A 187 -0.05 10.23 23.01
CA VAL A 187 0.94 9.64 22.08
C VAL A 187 1.88 8.74 22.86
N GLY A 188 2.02 7.47 22.49
CA GLY A 188 2.83 6.54 23.27
C GLY A 188 2.72 5.06 22.91
N LEU A 189 3.27 4.20 23.77
CA LEU A 189 3.10 2.74 23.76
C LEU A 189 2.07 2.37 24.83
N VAL A 190 0.82 2.07 24.45
CA VAL A 190 -0.31 2.01 25.39
C VAL A 190 -0.97 0.65 25.33
N GLY A 191 -0.72 -0.20 26.32
CA GLY A 191 -1.33 -1.53 26.40
C GLY A 191 -0.65 -2.60 25.55
N ASP A 192 0.28 -2.19 24.68
CA ASP A 192 1.20 -3.03 23.91
C ASP A 192 2.39 -2.16 23.43
N ASP A 193 3.24 -2.74 22.60
CA ASP A 193 4.48 -2.12 22.11
C ASP A 193 4.33 -1.40 20.76
N ASP A 194 3.10 -1.24 20.24
CA ASP A 194 2.85 -0.40 19.06
C ASP A 194 2.86 1.08 19.44
N LEU A 195 3.36 1.95 18.56
CA LEU A 195 3.32 3.39 18.77
C LEU A 195 1.99 3.95 18.27
N LEU A 196 1.26 4.64 19.15
CA LEU A 196 -0.09 5.11 18.86
C LEU A 196 -0.29 6.58 19.17
N PHE A 197 -1.17 7.20 18.39
CA PHE A 197 -1.67 8.56 18.52
C PHE A 197 -3.19 8.48 18.61
N LYS A 198 -3.75 8.90 19.75
CA LYS A 198 -5.19 8.89 19.99
C LYS A 198 -5.68 10.23 20.50
N VAL A 199 -6.92 10.57 20.16
CA VAL A 199 -7.58 11.81 20.58
C VAL A 199 -8.86 11.50 21.35
N SER A 200 -9.28 12.43 22.21
CA SER A 200 -10.47 12.28 23.04
C SER A 200 -11.28 13.58 23.08
N PRO A 201 -12.58 13.56 22.77
CA PRO A 201 -13.43 14.73 22.91
C PRO A 201 -13.72 15.08 24.38
N ASP A 202 -13.71 14.09 25.28
CA ASP A 202 -14.20 14.21 26.65
C ASP A 202 -13.17 13.82 27.73
N GLY A 203 -12.01 13.28 27.36
CA GLY A 203 -10.98 12.77 28.27
C GLY A 203 -11.19 11.33 28.75
N SER A 204 -12.22 10.65 28.26
CA SER A 204 -12.61 9.29 28.66
C SER A 204 -12.78 8.34 27.46
N THR A 205 -13.41 8.80 26.39
CA THR A 205 -13.56 8.07 25.13
C THR A 205 -12.39 8.43 24.23
N PHE A 206 -11.59 7.45 23.81
CA PHE A 206 -10.44 7.69 22.94
C PHE A 206 -10.63 7.07 21.57
N TYR A 207 -10.22 7.81 20.55
CA TYR A 207 -10.20 7.39 19.16
C TYR A 207 -8.75 7.30 18.70
N GLU A 208 -8.31 6.10 18.31
CA GLU A 208 -6.98 5.88 17.73
C GLU A 208 -6.94 6.44 16.30
N GLY A 209 -6.19 7.54 16.13
CA GLY A 209 -6.01 8.18 14.83
C GLY A 209 -4.89 7.53 14.04
N ILE A 210 -3.76 7.23 14.68
CA ILE A 210 -2.58 6.61 14.05
C ILE A 210 -2.07 5.49 14.95
N ARG A 211 -1.71 4.35 14.36
CA ARG A 211 -1.03 3.25 15.04
C ARG A 211 0.08 2.69 14.16
N ILE A 212 1.27 2.51 14.72
CA ILE A 212 2.46 2.00 14.03
C ILE A 212 2.83 0.65 14.62
N ASP A 213 2.73 -0.38 13.80
CA ASP A 213 3.03 -1.77 14.17
C ASP A 213 4.52 -1.92 14.52
N LYS A 214 4.81 -2.49 15.68
CA LYS A 214 6.18 -2.64 16.19
C LYS A 214 7.06 -3.61 15.39
N ASP A 215 6.47 -4.60 14.70
CA ASP A 215 7.19 -5.66 14.01
C ASP A 215 7.42 -5.33 12.53
N ALA A 216 6.44 -4.69 11.89
CA ALA A 216 6.44 -4.35 10.46
C ALA A 216 6.73 -2.86 10.20
N GLY A 217 6.61 -1.98 11.20
CA GLY A 217 6.71 -0.52 11.02
C GLY A 217 5.55 0.08 10.21
N GLU A 218 4.49 -0.69 9.98
CA GLU A 218 3.34 -0.26 9.17
C GLU A 218 2.46 0.71 9.95
N VAL A 219 2.19 1.87 9.34
CA VAL A 219 1.25 2.87 9.85
C VAL A 219 -0.18 2.50 9.45
N SER A 220 -1.10 2.50 10.40
CA SER A 220 -2.54 2.29 10.22
C SER A 220 -3.33 3.45 10.83
N PHE A 221 -4.52 3.71 10.29
CA PHE A 221 -5.45 4.73 10.77
C PHE A 221 -6.75 4.07 11.26
N PRO A 222 -6.81 3.58 12.52
CA PRO A 222 -7.94 2.75 12.98
C PRO A 222 -9.31 3.44 12.90
N ASN A 223 -9.34 4.78 12.94
CA ASN A 223 -10.57 5.58 12.80
C ASN A 223 -10.66 6.31 11.43
N GLY A 224 -9.90 5.89 10.42
CA GLY A 224 -9.89 6.45 9.07
C GLY A 224 -9.06 7.74 8.91
N ALA A 225 -8.85 8.16 7.66
CA ALA A 225 -8.20 9.44 7.31
C ALA A 225 -9.23 10.39 6.67
N ALA A 226 -9.35 11.61 7.20
CA ALA A 226 -10.23 12.62 6.64
C ALA A 226 -9.50 13.40 5.53
N PHE A 227 -10.06 13.43 4.32
CA PHE A 227 -9.60 14.29 3.23
C PHE A 227 -10.34 15.63 3.27
N ASP A 228 -9.59 16.73 3.33
CA ASP A 228 -10.15 18.07 3.17
C ASP A 228 -10.49 18.27 1.69
N ASN A 229 -11.74 18.59 1.39
CA ASN A 229 -12.23 18.82 0.03
C ASN A 229 -11.75 20.17 -0.56
N SER A 230 -10.67 20.76 -0.05
CA SER A 230 -10.09 22.02 -0.54
C SER A 230 -9.19 21.85 -1.78
N VAL A 231 -9.30 20.73 -2.50
CA VAL A 231 -8.46 20.39 -3.68
C VAL A 231 -9.04 20.92 -4.99
N GLU A 232 -9.94 21.92 -4.95
CA GLU A 232 -10.53 22.48 -6.17
C GLU A 232 -9.58 23.42 -6.95
N ASP A 233 -8.43 23.86 -6.39
CA ASP A 233 -7.63 24.93 -7.05
C ASP A 233 -6.09 24.79 -7.11
N ILE A 234 -5.49 23.68 -6.67
CA ILE A 234 -4.06 23.42 -6.92
C ILE A 234 -3.87 21.94 -7.19
N LEU A 235 -3.71 21.57 -8.47
CA LEU A 235 -2.75 20.58 -9.01
C LEU A 235 -3.18 20.17 -10.43
N GLU A 236 -2.37 20.53 -11.43
CA GLU A 236 -2.49 19.91 -12.76
C GLU A 236 -2.18 18.40 -12.66
N ALA A 237 -2.92 17.58 -13.40
CA ALA A 237 -2.98 16.12 -13.26
C ALA A 237 -1.61 15.39 -13.29
N THR A 238 -0.59 15.99 -13.91
CA THR A 238 0.78 15.45 -13.99
C THR A 238 1.51 15.43 -12.64
N GLN A 239 1.29 16.41 -11.77
CA GLN A 239 2.00 16.48 -10.48
C GLN A 239 1.38 15.62 -9.38
N ILE A 240 0.08 15.32 -9.51
CA ILE A 240 -0.61 14.33 -8.65
C ILE A 240 -0.09 12.93 -8.96
N GLN A 241 0.13 12.61 -10.23
CA GLN A 241 0.63 11.31 -10.65
C GLN A 241 2.07 11.08 -10.18
N ASP A 242 2.94 12.08 -10.30
CA ASP A 242 4.33 12.00 -9.80
C ASP A 242 4.39 11.82 -8.27
N ALA A 243 3.55 12.55 -7.52
CA ALA A 243 3.48 12.42 -6.06
C ALA A 243 2.89 11.07 -5.62
N ILE A 244 1.92 10.54 -6.38
CA ILE A 244 1.34 9.21 -6.16
C ILE A 244 2.34 8.11 -6.53
N ASP A 245 3.12 8.26 -7.59
CA ASP A 245 4.15 7.30 -8.03
C ASP A 245 5.35 7.26 -7.07
N GLU A 246 5.74 8.41 -6.50
CA GLU A 246 6.75 8.49 -5.44
C GLU A 246 6.29 7.76 -4.16
N ILE A 247 5.01 7.89 -3.79
CA ILE A 247 4.38 7.21 -2.64
C ILE A 247 4.13 5.70 -2.90
N LEU A 248 3.85 5.31 -4.15
CA LEU A 248 3.55 3.92 -4.58
C LEU A 248 4.78 3.07 -4.91
N SER A 249 5.98 3.65 -4.83
CA SER A 249 7.27 2.94 -4.95
C SER A 249 7.63 2.08 -3.73
N GLY A 250 6.82 2.14 -2.65
CA GLY A 250 7.00 1.37 -1.41
C GLY A 250 6.53 -0.10 -1.46
N PRO A 251 6.84 -0.89 -0.40
CA PRO A 251 6.66 -2.34 -0.40
C PRO A 251 5.20 -2.83 -0.48
N PRO A 252 4.95 -4.05 -1.00
CA PRO A 252 3.64 -4.50 -1.51
C PRO A 252 2.48 -4.54 -0.51
N ARG A 253 2.77 -4.67 0.80
CA ARG A 253 1.72 -4.71 1.84
C ARG A 253 1.12 -3.34 2.15
N LEU A 254 1.90 -2.27 1.95
CA LEU A 254 1.46 -0.88 2.09
C LEU A 254 0.41 -0.53 1.00
N LYS A 255 0.57 -1.08 -0.21
CA LYS A 255 -0.37 -0.92 -1.33
C LYS A 255 -1.78 -1.45 -1.03
N LEU A 256 -1.90 -2.57 -0.31
CA LEU A 256 -3.19 -3.22 -0.07
C LEU A 256 -4.00 -2.53 1.04
N ARG A 257 -3.33 -2.06 2.11
CA ARG A 257 -3.97 -1.40 3.26
C ARG A 257 -4.35 0.06 3.02
N LEU A 258 -3.56 0.84 2.27
CA LEU A 258 -3.93 2.22 1.92
C LEU A 258 -5.17 2.28 1.02
N ARG A 259 -5.33 1.32 0.09
CA ARG A 259 -6.50 1.23 -0.80
C ARG A 259 -7.82 0.99 -0.05
N GLN A 260 -7.80 0.21 1.03
CA GLN A 260 -8.99 -0.05 1.85
C GLN A 260 -9.37 1.13 2.77
N THR A 261 -8.40 1.98 3.12
CA THR A 261 -8.58 3.05 4.13
C THR A 261 -9.02 4.39 3.51
N LEU A 262 -8.72 4.63 2.23
CA LEU A 262 -9.05 5.86 1.50
C LEU A 262 -10.53 5.99 1.07
N GLY A 263 -11.39 5.02 1.40
CA GLY A 263 -12.80 5.04 0.94
C GLY A 263 -12.93 4.98 -0.59
N LEU A 264 -11.89 4.54 -1.29
CA LEU A 264 -11.93 4.09 -2.68
C LEU A 264 -12.67 2.74 -2.72
N THR A 265 -13.94 2.77 -2.32
CA THR A 265 -14.88 1.63 -2.33
C THR A 265 -15.62 1.52 -3.67
N ASP A 266 -15.15 2.23 -4.69
CA ASP A 266 -15.56 1.95 -6.06
C ASP A 266 -14.48 1.08 -6.70
N PRO A 267 -14.74 -0.21 -6.96
CA PRO A 267 -13.74 -1.14 -7.50
C PRO A 267 -13.17 -0.71 -8.87
N ASP A 268 -13.79 0.24 -9.58
CA ASP A 268 -13.74 0.22 -11.05
C ASP A 268 -12.95 1.35 -11.72
N ARG A 269 -12.06 2.02 -10.98
CA ARG A 269 -11.16 3.02 -11.59
C ARG A 269 -9.68 2.85 -11.22
N VAL A 270 -9.21 1.61 -11.08
CA VAL A 270 -7.77 1.33 -11.22
C VAL A 270 -7.39 1.49 -12.69
N LEU A 271 -6.60 2.53 -12.97
CA LEU A 271 -5.73 2.75 -14.13
C LEU A 271 -5.88 1.72 -15.27
N ARG A 272 -6.84 2.04 -16.14
CA ARG A 272 -7.20 1.37 -17.41
C ARG A 272 -6.12 1.53 -18.50
N ASP A 273 -4.84 1.65 -18.11
CA ASP A 273 -3.72 2.03 -18.97
C ASP A 273 -2.66 0.92 -19.15
N TYR A 274 -2.85 -0.29 -18.60
CA TYR A 274 -1.98 -1.43 -18.92
C TYR A 274 -2.09 -1.91 -20.38
N VAL A 275 -3.08 -1.41 -21.14
CA VAL A 275 -3.18 -1.55 -22.61
C VAL A 275 -2.95 -0.22 -23.34
N ALA A 276 -2.58 0.85 -22.62
CA ALA A 276 -2.37 2.19 -23.17
C ALA A 276 -0.90 2.52 -23.49
N GLY A 277 0.06 1.77 -22.95
CA GLY A 277 1.49 1.88 -23.30
C GLY A 277 1.95 0.76 -24.23
N GLU A 278 1.65 0.90 -25.52
CA GLU A 278 2.18 0.16 -26.69
C GLU A 278 2.85 -1.22 -26.46
N THR A 279 2.12 -2.32 -26.72
CA THR A 279 2.29 -3.13 -27.95
C THR A 279 1.53 -4.45 -27.84
N TRP A 280 0.60 -4.69 -28.75
CA TRP A 280 0.30 -6.07 -29.11
C TRP A 280 1.48 -6.63 -29.90
N LEU A 281 1.76 -7.91 -29.75
CA LEU A 281 2.95 -8.55 -30.30
C LEU A 281 2.52 -9.73 -31.17
N ALA A 282 2.92 -9.72 -32.43
CA ALA A 282 2.62 -10.81 -33.35
C ALA A 282 3.46 -12.03 -32.99
N SER A 283 2.81 -13.19 -33.05
CA SER A 283 3.39 -14.50 -32.76
C SER A 283 3.34 -15.38 -34.00
N THR A 284 4.30 -16.29 -34.14
CA THR A 284 4.27 -17.28 -35.22
C THR A 284 3.17 -18.29 -34.96
N SER A 285 2.21 -18.39 -35.88
CA SER A 285 1.13 -19.39 -35.80
C SER A 285 1.66 -20.80 -36.11
N GLY A 286 1.08 -21.83 -35.49
CA GLY A 286 1.53 -23.22 -35.67
C GLY A 286 1.41 -23.72 -37.12
N ALA A 287 0.49 -23.13 -37.89
CA ALA A 287 0.35 -23.29 -39.33
C ALA A 287 -0.26 -22.02 -39.96
N ASP A 288 -0.13 -21.86 -41.28
CA ASP A 288 -0.73 -20.76 -42.06
C ASP A 288 -2.19 -21.05 -42.44
N ASN A 289 -2.96 -21.49 -41.44
CA ASN A 289 -4.37 -21.80 -41.57
C ASN A 289 -5.26 -20.58 -41.26
N GLU A 290 -6.49 -20.58 -41.75
CA GLU A 290 -7.49 -19.56 -41.47
C GLU A 290 -8.07 -19.74 -40.06
N TRP A 291 -7.36 -19.26 -39.03
CA TRP A 291 -7.78 -19.38 -37.64
C TRP A 291 -9.03 -18.52 -37.35
N ARG A 292 -10.12 -19.15 -36.89
CA ARG A 292 -11.44 -18.50 -36.73
C ARG A 292 -11.82 -18.21 -35.30
N ALA A 293 -11.54 -19.12 -34.39
CA ALA A 293 -11.91 -19.00 -32.98
C ALA A 293 -10.81 -19.53 -32.09
N MET A 294 -10.85 -19.08 -30.84
CA MET A 294 -9.97 -19.53 -29.80
C MET A 294 -10.65 -19.47 -28.44
N CYS A 295 -10.18 -20.30 -27.52
CA CYS A 295 -10.54 -20.25 -26.11
C CYS A 295 -9.31 -20.56 -25.25
N TYR A 296 -9.43 -20.29 -23.94
CA TYR A 296 -8.40 -20.60 -22.96
C TYR A 296 -8.97 -21.59 -21.94
N SER A 297 -8.20 -22.63 -21.61
CA SER A 297 -8.46 -23.54 -20.49
C SER A 297 -7.59 -23.12 -19.31
N PRO A 298 -8.17 -22.61 -18.21
CA PRO A 298 -7.42 -22.31 -16.99
C PRO A 298 -6.79 -23.55 -16.37
N GLU A 299 -7.49 -24.69 -16.39
CA GLU A 299 -7.04 -25.94 -15.77
C GLU A 299 -5.84 -26.56 -16.49
N LEU A 300 -5.81 -26.47 -17.83
CA LEU A 300 -4.68 -26.94 -18.64
C LEU A 300 -3.62 -25.85 -18.87
N ARG A 301 -3.92 -24.60 -18.50
CA ARG A 301 -3.15 -23.40 -18.85
C ARG A 301 -2.85 -23.31 -20.35
N LEU A 302 -3.86 -23.57 -21.17
CA LEU A 302 -3.69 -23.81 -22.60
C LEU A 302 -4.64 -22.95 -23.43
N PHE A 303 -4.09 -22.17 -24.36
CA PHE A 303 -4.86 -21.64 -25.48
C PHE A 303 -5.09 -22.73 -26.51
N CYS A 304 -6.31 -22.80 -27.04
CA CYS A 304 -6.68 -23.65 -28.15
C CYS A 304 -7.39 -22.82 -29.22
N ALA A 305 -6.93 -22.92 -30.47
CA ALA A 305 -7.54 -22.25 -31.63
C ALA A 305 -7.87 -23.25 -32.74
N VAL A 306 -8.95 -22.97 -33.49
CA VAL A 306 -9.45 -23.81 -34.59
C VAL A 306 -9.51 -23.04 -35.90
N ALA A 307 -9.40 -23.75 -37.02
CA ALA A 307 -9.30 -23.15 -38.36
C ALA A 307 -10.27 -23.73 -39.40
N THR A 308 -10.45 -22.97 -40.49
CA THR A 308 -11.26 -23.35 -41.67
C THR A 308 -10.45 -23.80 -42.87
N SER A 309 -9.13 -23.80 -42.77
CA SER A 309 -8.24 -24.27 -43.83
C SER A 309 -7.15 -25.13 -43.22
N GLY A 310 -6.41 -25.85 -44.08
CA GLY A 310 -5.40 -26.81 -43.65
C GLY A 310 -5.79 -28.23 -44.02
N THR A 311 -4.86 -29.16 -43.82
CA THR A 311 -5.03 -30.59 -44.11
C THR A 311 -4.41 -31.40 -42.97
N GLY A 312 -5.26 -31.87 -42.07
CA GLY A 312 -4.90 -32.61 -40.87
C GLY A 312 -4.31 -31.74 -39.75
N ASP A 313 -4.37 -30.41 -39.84
CA ASP A 313 -3.70 -29.47 -38.92
C ASP A 313 -4.57 -28.25 -38.57
N ARG A 314 -5.90 -28.44 -38.49
CA ARG A 314 -6.87 -27.35 -38.26
C ARG A 314 -7.06 -26.94 -36.79
N VAL A 315 -6.15 -27.36 -35.91
CA VAL A 315 -6.08 -26.96 -34.50
C VAL A 315 -4.66 -26.46 -34.21
N MET A 316 -4.53 -25.47 -33.33
CA MET A 316 -3.25 -25.15 -32.72
C MET A 316 -3.40 -24.82 -31.24
N THR A 317 -2.36 -25.13 -30.47
CA THR A 317 -2.32 -24.88 -29.03
C THR A 317 -1.09 -24.10 -28.62
N SER A 318 -1.18 -23.40 -27.48
CA SER A 318 -0.07 -22.66 -26.90
C SER A 318 -0.25 -22.48 -25.39
N THR A 319 0.80 -22.70 -24.61
CA THR A 319 0.80 -22.49 -23.15
C THR A 319 1.20 -21.07 -22.73
N ASP A 320 1.76 -20.30 -23.66
CA ASP A 320 2.32 -18.95 -23.41
C ASP A 320 1.73 -17.86 -24.32
N GLY A 321 0.96 -18.25 -25.35
CA GLY A 321 0.40 -17.34 -26.35
C GLY A 321 1.42 -16.87 -27.41
N GLU A 322 2.67 -17.33 -27.32
CA GLU A 322 3.77 -16.94 -28.19
C GLU A 322 4.19 -18.07 -29.11
N ASN A 323 4.38 -19.26 -28.52
CA ASN A 323 4.80 -20.46 -29.20
C ASN A 323 3.56 -21.30 -29.49
N TRP A 324 3.15 -21.33 -30.75
CA TRP A 324 1.98 -22.08 -31.21
C TRP A 324 2.40 -23.37 -31.92
N THR A 325 1.79 -24.48 -31.51
CA THR A 325 2.01 -25.79 -32.12
C THR A 325 0.75 -26.24 -32.83
N ALA A 326 0.85 -26.57 -34.13
CA ALA A 326 -0.26 -27.17 -34.86
C ALA A 326 -0.52 -28.60 -34.36
N GLN A 327 -1.79 -28.93 -34.19
CA GLN A 327 -2.29 -30.21 -33.69
C GLN A 327 -3.16 -30.88 -34.75
N THR A 328 -3.26 -32.21 -34.68
CA THR A 328 -4.07 -32.96 -35.63
C THR A 328 -5.56 -32.81 -35.32
N SER A 329 -6.31 -32.22 -36.26
CA SER A 329 -7.77 -32.14 -36.19
C SER A 329 -8.42 -33.48 -36.49
N ALA A 330 -9.56 -33.77 -35.85
CA ALA A 330 -10.29 -35.03 -36.06
C ALA A 330 -10.80 -35.22 -37.50
N ALA A 331 -11.11 -34.11 -38.18
CA ALA A 331 -11.48 -34.04 -39.59
C ALA A 331 -11.11 -32.66 -40.17
N ASP A 332 -10.99 -32.59 -41.49
CA ASP A 332 -10.76 -31.35 -42.25
C ASP A 332 -12.06 -30.56 -42.49
N ASN A 333 -12.89 -30.48 -41.45
CA ASN A 333 -14.10 -29.67 -41.44
C ASN A 333 -13.75 -28.19 -41.16
N ASP A 334 -14.65 -27.30 -41.55
CA ASP A 334 -14.48 -25.85 -41.41
C ASP A 334 -14.87 -25.43 -39.99
N TRP A 335 -13.99 -25.69 -39.02
CA TRP A 335 -14.21 -25.44 -37.61
C TRP A 335 -14.35 -23.93 -37.32
N GLN A 336 -15.50 -23.53 -36.76
CA GLN A 336 -15.85 -22.11 -36.54
C GLN A 336 -15.64 -21.63 -35.13
N SER A 337 -15.95 -22.45 -34.14
CA SER A 337 -15.96 -22.05 -32.74
C SER A 337 -15.50 -23.19 -31.86
N VAL A 338 -14.86 -22.84 -30.75
CA VAL A 338 -14.35 -23.76 -29.74
C VAL A 338 -14.60 -23.18 -28.36
N CYS A 339 -15.05 -24.01 -27.42
CA CYS A 339 -15.19 -23.63 -26.02
C CYS A 339 -14.61 -24.71 -25.10
N TRP A 340 -14.32 -24.31 -23.87
CA TRP A 340 -13.85 -25.19 -22.80
C TRP A 340 -14.95 -25.39 -21.74
N SER A 341 -15.16 -26.63 -21.32
CA SER A 341 -15.93 -26.96 -20.12
C SER A 341 -14.97 -27.33 -18.98
N SER A 342 -14.96 -26.52 -17.92
CA SER A 342 -14.13 -26.78 -16.74
C SER A 342 -14.62 -27.97 -15.91
N GLU A 343 -15.91 -28.29 -15.95
CA GLU A 343 -16.47 -29.42 -15.19
C GLU A 343 -16.21 -30.77 -15.85
N LEU A 344 -16.20 -30.80 -17.19
CA LEU A 344 -15.91 -32.01 -17.95
C LEU A 344 -14.41 -32.14 -18.28
N GLY A 345 -13.64 -31.05 -18.17
CA GLY A 345 -12.25 -31.02 -18.62
C GLY A 345 -12.15 -31.27 -20.13
N LEU A 346 -13.04 -30.63 -20.91
CA LEU A 346 -13.24 -30.97 -22.32
C LEU A 346 -13.31 -29.72 -23.21
N PHE A 347 -12.49 -29.68 -24.25
CA PHE A 347 -12.67 -28.80 -25.39
C PHE A 347 -13.71 -29.37 -26.33
N VAL A 348 -14.56 -28.50 -26.87
CA VAL A 348 -15.57 -28.84 -27.86
C VAL A 348 -15.53 -27.82 -28.98
N ALA A 349 -15.41 -28.27 -30.23
CA ALA A 349 -15.43 -27.42 -31.41
C ALA A 349 -16.58 -27.81 -32.35
N VAL A 350 -17.15 -26.81 -33.03
CA VAL A 350 -18.26 -26.97 -33.99
C VAL A 350 -17.88 -26.40 -35.36
N GLY A 351 -18.43 -26.96 -36.44
CA GLY A 351 -18.03 -26.62 -37.82
C GLY A 351 -19.16 -26.40 -38.83
N LEU A 352 -18.80 -25.80 -39.97
CA LEU A 352 -19.68 -25.51 -41.11
C LEU A 352 -19.83 -26.64 -42.11
N THR A 353 -18.83 -27.50 -42.22
CA THR A 353 -18.74 -28.58 -43.21
C THR A 353 -18.57 -29.91 -42.50
N GLY A 354 -18.70 -31.00 -43.25
CA GLY A 354 -18.84 -32.36 -42.71
C GLY A 354 -20.22 -32.94 -42.98
N THR A 355 -20.33 -34.26 -42.82
CA THR A 355 -21.57 -35.05 -42.99
C THR A 355 -21.73 -35.94 -41.76
N GLY A 356 -22.52 -35.47 -40.80
CA GLY A 356 -22.75 -36.11 -39.51
C GLY A 356 -21.65 -35.88 -38.48
N ASP A 357 -20.56 -35.19 -38.81
CA ASP A 357 -19.33 -35.07 -37.99
C ASP A 357 -18.91 -33.61 -37.73
N ARG A 358 -19.88 -32.70 -37.57
CA ARG A 358 -19.64 -31.26 -37.40
C ARG A 358 -19.32 -30.84 -35.96
N VAL A 359 -18.99 -31.80 -35.10
CA VAL A 359 -18.51 -31.59 -33.73
C VAL A 359 -17.21 -32.38 -33.55
N MET A 360 -16.26 -31.84 -32.80
CA MET A 360 -15.14 -32.62 -32.29
C MET A 360 -14.82 -32.24 -30.85
N THR A 361 -14.28 -33.20 -30.09
CA THR A 361 -13.93 -33.01 -28.68
C THR A 361 -12.49 -33.39 -28.40
N SER A 362 -11.90 -32.77 -27.37
CA SER A 362 -10.55 -33.08 -26.92
C SER A 362 -10.37 -32.80 -25.43
N PRO A 363 -9.84 -33.76 -24.64
CA PRO A 363 -9.56 -33.54 -23.21
C PRO A 363 -8.26 -32.76 -22.96
N ASP A 364 -7.37 -32.64 -23.95
CA ASP A 364 -6.02 -32.12 -23.81
C ASP A 364 -5.65 -31.01 -24.82
N GLY A 365 -6.50 -30.78 -25.84
CA GLY A 365 -6.24 -29.85 -26.94
C GLY A 365 -5.33 -30.42 -28.05
N GLU A 366 -4.80 -31.62 -27.88
CA GLU A 366 -3.88 -32.28 -28.82
C GLU A 366 -4.56 -33.43 -29.56
N THR A 367 -5.27 -34.29 -28.82
CA THR A 367 -5.98 -35.45 -29.36
C THR A 367 -7.45 -35.11 -29.56
N TRP A 368 -7.89 -35.03 -30.82
CA TRP A 368 -9.26 -34.68 -31.19
C TRP A 368 -10.04 -35.88 -31.71
N THR A 369 -11.27 -36.02 -31.25
CA THR A 369 -12.21 -37.08 -31.68
C THR A 369 -13.44 -36.44 -32.33
N ALA A 370 -13.81 -36.90 -33.52
CA ALA A 370 -15.02 -36.44 -34.21
C ALA A 370 -16.26 -37.02 -33.52
N GLN A 371 -17.27 -36.19 -33.30
CA GLN A 371 -18.54 -36.54 -32.67
C GLN A 371 -19.69 -36.34 -33.64
N THR A 372 -20.79 -37.05 -33.40
CA THR A 372 -21.98 -36.92 -34.23
C THR A 372 -22.74 -35.63 -33.92
N SER A 373 -22.85 -34.74 -34.90
CA SER A 373 -23.65 -33.51 -34.78
C SER A 373 -25.14 -33.82 -34.90
N ALA A 374 -26.00 -33.09 -34.16
CA ALA A 374 -27.45 -33.29 -34.20
C ALA A 374 -28.08 -33.04 -35.58
N ALA A 375 -27.44 -32.19 -36.39
CA ALA A 375 -27.80 -31.92 -37.78
C ALA A 375 -26.59 -31.36 -38.55
N ASP A 376 -26.61 -31.53 -39.88
CA ASP A 376 -25.63 -30.92 -40.81
C ASP A 376 -25.93 -29.44 -41.08
N ASN A 377 -26.19 -28.70 -40.01
CA ASN A 377 -26.34 -27.25 -40.06
C ASN A 377 -24.96 -26.57 -39.96
N ASN A 378 -24.90 -25.33 -40.42
CA ASN A 378 -23.70 -24.51 -40.41
C ASN A 378 -23.51 -23.94 -38.99
N TRP A 379 -22.92 -24.72 -38.09
CA TRP A 379 -22.70 -24.34 -36.70
C TRP A 379 -21.62 -23.25 -36.60
N GLN A 380 -21.95 -22.15 -35.91
CA GLN A 380 -21.15 -20.92 -35.89
C GLN A 380 -20.56 -20.59 -34.53
N GLY A 381 -21.33 -20.79 -33.46
CA GLY A 381 -20.93 -20.43 -32.10
C GLY A 381 -21.30 -21.54 -31.13
N ILE A 382 -20.46 -21.73 -30.11
CA ILE A 382 -20.70 -22.65 -29.00
C ILE A 382 -20.28 -21.99 -27.68
N CYS A 383 -21.03 -22.23 -26.61
CA CYS A 383 -20.64 -21.88 -25.25
C CYS A 383 -21.00 -23.00 -24.26
N TRP A 384 -20.36 -22.94 -23.09
CA TRP A 384 -20.66 -23.81 -21.95
C TRP A 384 -21.37 -23.00 -20.86
N SER A 385 -22.48 -23.52 -20.35
CA SER A 385 -23.11 -23.08 -19.11
C SER A 385 -22.71 -24.03 -17.99
N LYS A 386 -21.98 -23.51 -17.00
CA LYS A 386 -21.58 -24.28 -15.84
C LYS A 386 -22.77 -24.62 -14.95
N GLU A 387 -23.65 -23.64 -14.73
CA GLU A 387 -24.82 -23.76 -13.86
C GLU A 387 -25.84 -24.78 -14.37
N LEU A 388 -25.92 -24.96 -15.69
CA LEU A 388 -26.79 -25.96 -16.32
C LEU A 388 -26.08 -27.27 -16.66
N GLY A 389 -24.73 -27.31 -16.61
CA GLY A 389 -23.95 -28.45 -17.11
C GLY A 389 -24.21 -28.71 -18.60
N LEU A 390 -24.32 -27.66 -19.41
CA LEU A 390 -24.86 -27.73 -20.76
C LEU A 390 -24.01 -26.96 -21.78
N PHE A 391 -23.59 -27.64 -22.84
CA PHE A 391 -23.14 -27.00 -24.07
C PHE A 391 -24.34 -26.55 -24.89
N CYS A 392 -24.26 -25.34 -25.44
CA CYS A 392 -25.22 -24.80 -26.39
C CYS A 392 -24.48 -24.30 -27.62
N ALA A 393 -24.88 -24.78 -28.80
CA ALA A 393 -24.36 -24.34 -30.09
C ALA A 393 -25.46 -23.77 -30.98
N VAL A 394 -25.13 -22.74 -31.76
CA VAL A 394 -26.05 -22.05 -32.67
C VAL A 394 -25.56 -22.10 -34.12
N ALA A 395 -26.48 -22.11 -35.08
CA ALA A 395 -26.18 -22.24 -36.51
C ALA A 395 -26.72 -21.09 -37.37
N SER A 396 -26.08 -20.89 -38.51
CA SER A 396 -26.54 -19.95 -39.54
C SER A 396 -27.41 -20.58 -40.64
N SER A 397 -27.64 -21.89 -40.59
CA SER A 397 -28.48 -22.63 -41.52
C SER A 397 -29.33 -23.67 -40.80
N GLY A 398 -30.32 -24.22 -41.50
CA GLY A 398 -31.33 -25.10 -40.93
C GLY A 398 -32.73 -24.48 -41.01
N THR A 399 -33.73 -25.27 -40.66
CA THR A 399 -35.14 -24.85 -40.65
C THR A 399 -35.78 -25.30 -39.36
N GLY A 400 -35.97 -24.36 -38.43
CA GLY A 400 -36.53 -24.59 -37.10
C GLY A 400 -35.63 -25.38 -36.16
N ASN A 401 -34.36 -25.59 -36.49
CA ASN A 401 -33.41 -26.43 -35.74
C ASN A 401 -32.00 -25.82 -35.63
N ARG A 402 -31.90 -24.50 -35.50
CA ARG A 402 -30.61 -23.78 -35.50
C ARG A 402 -29.92 -23.69 -34.15
N VAL A 403 -30.37 -24.50 -33.19
CA VAL A 403 -29.75 -24.67 -31.88
C VAL A 403 -29.51 -26.17 -31.67
N MET A 404 -28.42 -26.54 -31.02
CA MET A 404 -28.25 -27.87 -30.47
C MET A 404 -27.60 -27.80 -29.08
N THR A 405 -27.91 -28.77 -28.24
CA THR A 405 -27.41 -28.84 -26.87
C THR A 405 -26.83 -30.22 -26.56
N SER A 406 -25.88 -30.26 -25.62
CA SER A 406 -25.28 -31.50 -25.13
C SER A 406 -24.80 -31.33 -23.68
N THR A 407 -24.96 -32.35 -22.85
CA THR A 407 -24.46 -32.36 -21.46
C THR A 407 -23.09 -33.01 -21.33
N ASP A 408 -22.60 -33.68 -22.39
CA ASP A 408 -21.36 -34.46 -22.38
C ASP A 408 -20.40 -34.09 -23.53
N GLY A 409 -20.84 -33.28 -24.50
CA GLY A 409 -20.07 -32.90 -25.68
C GLY A 409 -20.07 -33.96 -26.79
N GLU A 410 -20.64 -35.14 -26.55
CA GLU A 410 -20.65 -36.28 -27.48
C GLU A 410 -22.05 -36.52 -28.07
N ASN A 411 -23.07 -36.49 -27.21
CA ASN A 411 -24.46 -36.71 -27.58
C ASN A 411 -25.18 -35.36 -27.75
N TRP A 412 -25.52 -35.03 -28.99
CA TRP A 412 -26.13 -33.75 -29.35
C TRP A 412 -27.60 -33.89 -29.69
N THR A 413 -28.42 -32.99 -29.14
CA THR A 413 -29.85 -32.90 -29.43
C THR A 413 -30.16 -31.59 -30.14
N ALA A 414 -30.83 -31.64 -31.29
CA ALA A 414 -31.31 -30.45 -31.98
C ALA A 414 -32.48 -29.82 -31.23
N GLN A 415 -32.43 -28.52 -31.03
CA GLN A 415 -33.45 -27.72 -30.36
C GLN A 415 -34.11 -26.74 -31.35
N THR A 416 -35.32 -26.31 -31.04
CA THR A 416 -36.03 -25.30 -31.84
C THR A 416 -35.49 -23.91 -31.56
N SER A 417 -35.00 -23.24 -32.61
CA SER A 417 -34.58 -21.84 -32.55
C SER A 417 -35.81 -20.91 -32.57
N ALA A 418 -35.69 -19.71 -31.98
CA ALA A 418 -36.76 -18.70 -32.02
C ALA A 418 -37.11 -18.31 -33.46
N GLU A 419 -36.08 -18.00 -34.26
CA GLU A 419 -36.19 -17.74 -35.69
C GLU A 419 -35.10 -18.48 -36.49
N ASP A 420 -35.33 -18.60 -37.81
CA ASP A 420 -34.36 -19.08 -38.79
C ASP A 420 -33.37 -17.98 -39.23
N ASN A 421 -32.82 -17.26 -38.25
CA ASN A 421 -31.83 -16.23 -38.46
C ASN A 421 -30.42 -16.82 -38.55
N SER A 422 -29.50 -16.07 -39.15
CA SER A 422 -28.09 -16.44 -39.27
C SER A 422 -27.37 -16.18 -37.94
N TRP A 423 -27.65 -16.99 -36.91
CA TRP A 423 -27.02 -16.91 -35.60
C TRP A 423 -25.50 -17.11 -35.73
N GLN A 424 -24.71 -16.29 -35.03
CA GLN A 424 -23.25 -16.26 -35.17
C GLN A 424 -22.52 -16.61 -33.88
N SER A 425 -22.99 -16.09 -32.76
CA SER A 425 -22.34 -16.23 -31.46
C SER A 425 -23.41 -16.47 -30.40
N VAL A 426 -23.05 -17.24 -29.37
CA VAL A 426 -23.87 -17.53 -28.21
C VAL A 426 -22.98 -17.46 -26.97
N ILE A 427 -23.49 -16.86 -25.90
CA ILE A 427 -22.79 -16.74 -24.62
C ILE A 427 -23.76 -17.07 -23.48
N TRP A 428 -23.22 -17.54 -22.37
CA TRP A 428 -23.95 -17.73 -21.12
C TRP A 428 -23.60 -16.57 -20.18
N ALA A 429 -24.61 -15.93 -19.59
CA ALA A 429 -24.47 -14.95 -18.52
C ALA A 429 -24.87 -15.61 -17.18
N PRO A 430 -23.89 -16.01 -16.35
CA PRO A 430 -24.14 -16.74 -15.11
C PRO A 430 -25.06 -15.99 -14.14
N GLU A 431 -24.84 -14.69 -13.98
CA GLU A 431 -25.55 -13.85 -13.01
C GLU A 431 -27.02 -13.63 -13.40
N LEU A 432 -27.34 -13.77 -14.69
CA LEU A 432 -28.70 -13.70 -15.21
C LEU A 432 -29.34 -15.09 -15.40
N GLY A 433 -28.56 -16.16 -15.34
CA GLY A 433 -29.03 -17.50 -15.70
C GLY A 433 -29.57 -17.57 -17.13
N LEU A 434 -28.89 -16.92 -18.08
CA LEU A 434 -29.43 -16.66 -19.41
C LEU A 434 -28.41 -16.90 -20.53
N PHE A 435 -28.79 -17.71 -21.52
CA PHE A 435 -28.11 -17.73 -22.82
C PHE A 435 -28.57 -16.53 -23.66
N CYS A 436 -27.62 -15.91 -24.36
CA CYS A 436 -27.89 -14.86 -25.32
C CYS A 436 -27.14 -15.16 -26.62
N SER A 437 -27.84 -15.06 -27.76
CA SER A 437 -27.27 -15.23 -29.09
C SER A 437 -27.58 -14.03 -29.99
N VAL A 438 -26.63 -13.69 -30.88
CA VAL A 438 -26.74 -12.62 -31.87
C VAL A 438 -26.67 -13.15 -33.31
N ALA A 439 -27.36 -12.49 -34.25
CA ALA A 439 -27.43 -12.89 -35.65
C ALA A 439 -26.94 -11.82 -36.64
N ALA A 440 -26.19 -12.27 -37.65
CA ALA A 440 -25.69 -11.41 -38.73
C ALA A 440 -26.75 -11.11 -39.81
N PHE A 441 -27.65 -12.06 -40.09
CA PHE A 441 -28.73 -11.95 -41.08
C PHE A 441 -30.01 -12.60 -40.52
N GLY A 442 -31.18 -12.29 -41.08
CA GLY A 442 -32.44 -12.82 -40.55
C GLY A 442 -33.64 -11.88 -40.76
N SER A 443 -34.68 -12.09 -39.95
CA SER A 443 -35.80 -11.16 -39.79
C SER A 443 -35.30 -9.74 -39.57
N THR A 444 -36.11 -8.75 -39.92
CA THR A 444 -35.64 -7.36 -39.92
C THR A 444 -35.35 -6.88 -38.50
N ASP A 445 -36.12 -7.30 -37.50
CA ASP A 445 -36.08 -6.63 -36.19
C ASP A 445 -35.53 -7.51 -35.05
N GLU A 446 -35.55 -8.84 -35.17
CA GLU A 446 -35.18 -9.77 -34.09
C GLU A 446 -33.80 -10.41 -34.33
N ARG A 447 -32.71 -9.67 -34.09
CA ARG A 447 -31.33 -10.18 -34.26
C ARG A 447 -30.67 -10.68 -32.98
N VAL A 448 -31.43 -10.76 -31.89
CA VAL A 448 -31.03 -11.39 -30.64
C VAL A 448 -32.04 -12.48 -30.29
N MET A 449 -31.60 -13.56 -29.67
CA MET A 449 -32.49 -14.50 -28.98
C MET A 449 -31.92 -14.86 -27.62
N THR A 450 -32.80 -15.11 -26.64
CA THR A 450 -32.40 -15.54 -25.29
C THR A 450 -33.10 -16.81 -24.84
N SER A 451 -32.45 -17.56 -23.96
CA SER A 451 -32.99 -18.79 -23.39
C SER A 451 -32.46 -19.03 -21.97
N PRO A 452 -33.32 -19.32 -20.98
CA PRO A 452 -32.87 -19.66 -19.63
C PRO A 452 -32.39 -21.13 -19.49
N ASP A 453 -32.68 -21.99 -20.47
CA ASP A 453 -32.48 -23.44 -20.38
C ASP A 453 -31.77 -24.07 -21.59
N GLY A 454 -31.48 -23.29 -22.63
CA GLY A 454 -30.88 -23.75 -23.89
C GLY A 454 -31.86 -24.47 -24.82
N VAL A 455 -33.13 -24.64 -24.41
CA VAL A 455 -34.16 -25.39 -25.14
C VAL A 455 -35.26 -24.45 -25.64
N THR A 456 -35.78 -23.60 -24.76
CA THR A 456 -36.84 -22.63 -25.09
C THR A 456 -36.22 -21.29 -25.42
N TRP A 457 -36.27 -20.90 -26.70
CA TRP A 457 -35.68 -19.65 -27.19
C TRP A 457 -36.74 -18.60 -27.49
N THR A 458 -36.45 -17.35 -27.11
CA THR A 458 -37.31 -16.20 -27.37
C THR A 458 -36.55 -15.15 -28.18
N GLY A 459 -37.09 -14.75 -29.33
CA GLY A 459 -36.58 -13.65 -30.14
C GLY A 459 -36.65 -12.31 -29.41
N ARG A 460 -35.66 -11.46 -29.64
CA ARG A 460 -35.51 -10.13 -29.04
C ARG A 460 -35.19 -9.11 -30.11
N THR A 461 -35.89 -7.99 -30.04
CA THR A 461 -35.71 -6.88 -30.97
C THR A 461 -34.40 -6.16 -30.72
N VAL A 462 -33.74 -5.70 -31.78
CA VAL A 462 -32.49 -4.92 -31.70
C VAL A 462 -32.71 -3.45 -32.10
N PRO A 463 -31.92 -2.51 -31.53
CA PRO A 463 -32.01 -1.08 -31.88
C PRO A 463 -31.49 -0.77 -33.28
N ALA A 464 -30.61 -1.62 -33.83
CA ALA A 464 -30.10 -1.52 -35.20
C ALA A 464 -29.92 -2.91 -35.82
N THR A 465 -30.22 -3.02 -37.11
CA THR A 465 -30.28 -4.30 -37.85
C THR A 465 -28.94 -4.67 -38.49
N ASN A 466 -27.84 -4.33 -37.82
CA ASN A 466 -26.47 -4.57 -38.27
C ASN A 466 -26.15 -6.08 -38.26
N GLU A 467 -25.08 -6.45 -38.95
CA GLU A 467 -24.48 -7.78 -38.98
C GLU A 467 -23.74 -8.07 -37.66
N TRP A 468 -24.50 -8.32 -36.59
CA TRP A 468 -23.96 -8.68 -35.28
C TRP A 468 -23.21 -10.02 -35.34
N ARG A 469 -21.91 -10.00 -35.00
CA ARG A 469 -21.00 -11.15 -35.17
C ARG A 469 -20.67 -11.87 -33.88
N PHE A 470 -20.47 -11.14 -32.80
CA PHE A 470 -19.98 -11.70 -31.55
C PHE A 470 -20.64 -11.01 -30.37
N VAL A 471 -20.91 -11.76 -29.32
CA VAL A 471 -21.42 -11.26 -28.05
C VAL A 471 -20.54 -11.78 -26.91
N CYS A 472 -20.28 -10.92 -25.93
CA CYS A 472 -19.60 -11.27 -24.70
C CYS A 472 -20.39 -10.76 -23.50
N TRP A 473 -20.10 -11.31 -22.33
CA TRP A 473 -20.70 -10.93 -21.06
C TRP A 473 -19.60 -10.40 -20.13
N SER A 474 -19.86 -9.27 -19.48
CA SER A 474 -19.07 -8.76 -18.37
C SER A 474 -19.85 -9.01 -17.07
N PRO A 475 -19.37 -9.91 -16.19
CA PRO A 475 -20.03 -10.18 -14.92
C PRO A 475 -19.95 -9.00 -13.94
N GLU A 476 -18.85 -8.23 -13.95
CA GLU A 476 -18.67 -7.07 -13.07
C GLU A 476 -19.60 -5.92 -13.45
N LEU A 477 -19.77 -5.66 -14.76
CA LEU A 477 -20.67 -4.62 -15.25
C LEU A 477 -22.12 -5.08 -15.38
N MET A 478 -22.39 -6.39 -15.20
CA MET A 478 -23.69 -7.01 -15.51
C MET A 478 -24.18 -6.64 -16.91
N LEU A 479 -23.29 -6.74 -17.90
CA LEU A 479 -23.51 -6.16 -19.23
C LEU A 479 -23.14 -7.13 -20.36
N PHE A 480 -24.10 -7.37 -21.25
CA PHE A 480 -23.81 -7.92 -22.58
C PHE A 480 -23.22 -6.84 -23.47
N CYS A 481 -22.19 -7.19 -24.24
CA CYS A 481 -21.64 -6.35 -25.28
C CYS A 481 -21.52 -7.14 -26.58
N ALA A 482 -22.13 -6.64 -27.65
CA ALA A 482 -22.08 -7.24 -28.99
C ALA A 482 -21.45 -6.29 -30.00
N VAL A 483 -20.75 -6.85 -30.99
CA VAL A 483 -20.05 -6.11 -32.05
C VAL A 483 -20.52 -6.52 -33.44
N ALA A 484 -20.51 -5.58 -34.40
CA ALA A 484 -21.00 -5.79 -35.77
C ALA A 484 -19.96 -5.48 -36.86
N THR A 485 -20.21 -6.00 -38.08
CA THR A 485 -19.32 -5.81 -39.23
C THR A 485 -19.68 -4.68 -40.18
N ASP A 486 -20.91 -4.16 -40.09
CA ASP A 486 -21.48 -3.04 -40.83
C ASP A 486 -22.17 -2.07 -39.85
N GLY A 487 -22.86 -1.05 -40.38
CA GLY A 487 -23.36 0.09 -39.61
C GLY A 487 -22.50 1.35 -39.78
N VAL A 488 -23.03 2.49 -39.30
CA VAL A 488 -22.36 3.80 -39.29
C VAL A 488 -22.40 4.32 -37.87
N ASP A 489 -21.25 4.25 -37.22
CA ASP A 489 -20.96 4.64 -35.85
C ASP A 489 -21.68 3.78 -34.79
N ASP A 490 -22.56 2.87 -35.17
CA ASP A 490 -23.42 2.04 -34.30
C ASP A 490 -23.03 0.55 -34.28
N ARG A 491 -21.73 0.24 -34.41
CA ARG A 491 -21.22 -1.14 -34.53
C ARG A 491 -21.03 -1.87 -33.21
N VAL A 492 -21.49 -1.29 -32.11
CA VAL A 492 -21.52 -1.87 -30.79
C VAL A 492 -22.93 -1.73 -30.24
N MET A 493 -23.42 -2.75 -29.54
CA MET A 493 -24.62 -2.61 -28.72
C MET A 493 -24.41 -3.28 -27.36
N THR A 494 -25.05 -2.73 -26.34
CA THR A 494 -25.00 -3.27 -24.98
C THR A 494 -26.39 -3.55 -24.43
N SER A 495 -26.47 -4.47 -23.47
CA SER A 495 -27.71 -4.78 -22.77
C SER A 495 -27.44 -5.33 -21.37
N PRO A 496 -28.10 -4.81 -20.32
CA PRO A 496 -27.96 -5.32 -18.96
C PRO A 496 -28.80 -6.59 -18.69
N ASP A 497 -29.76 -6.91 -19.57
CA ASP A 497 -30.74 -7.97 -19.34
C ASP A 497 -30.91 -8.96 -20.52
N GLY A 498 -30.22 -8.72 -21.64
CA GLY A 498 -30.33 -9.50 -22.87
C GLY A 498 -31.62 -9.27 -23.65
N VAL A 499 -32.48 -8.36 -23.19
CA VAL A 499 -33.80 -8.05 -23.78
C VAL A 499 -33.83 -6.63 -24.34
N ASN A 500 -33.43 -5.66 -23.54
CA ASN A 500 -33.38 -4.25 -23.91
C ASN A 500 -31.96 -3.89 -24.34
N TRP A 501 -31.78 -3.59 -25.62
CA TRP A 501 -30.48 -3.29 -26.22
C TRP A 501 -30.38 -1.83 -26.63
N SER A 502 -29.22 -1.22 -26.42
CA SER A 502 -28.88 0.13 -26.88
C SER A 502 -27.65 0.10 -27.78
N THR A 503 -27.68 0.81 -28.90
CA THR A 503 -26.49 1.02 -29.74
C THR A 503 -25.52 1.97 -29.06
N GLN A 504 -24.23 1.67 -29.16
CA GLN A 504 -23.13 2.49 -28.65
C GLN A 504 -22.26 2.99 -29.80
N THR A 505 -21.59 4.12 -29.58
CA THR A 505 -20.72 4.71 -30.59
C THR A 505 -19.42 3.91 -30.71
N SER A 506 -19.21 3.25 -31.85
CA SER A 506 -17.98 2.50 -32.10
C SER A 506 -16.80 3.44 -32.39
N ALA A 507 -15.59 3.08 -31.92
CA ALA A 507 -14.38 3.91 -32.13
C ALA A 507 -14.00 4.10 -33.61
N ALA A 508 -14.44 3.18 -34.48
CA ALA A 508 -14.32 3.27 -35.93
C ALA A 508 -15.31 2.33 -36.63
N ASN A 509 -15.67 2.68 -37.86
CA ASN A 509 -16.48 1.88 -38.77
C ASN A 509 -15.70 0.72 -39.42
N ASN A 510 -14.95 -0.03 -38.61
CA ASN A 510 -14.27 -1.26 -39.01
C ASN A 510 -15.19 -2.47 -38.84
N SER A 511 -14.87 -3.57 -39.53
CA SER A 511 -15.62 -4.82 -39.45
C SER A 511 -15.22 -5.61 -38.20
N TRP A 512 -15.81 -5.29 -37.04
CA TRP A 512 -15.53 -5.92 -35.74
C TRP A 512 -16.04 -7.36 -35.71
N ARG A 513 -15.16 -8.30 -35.34
CA ARG A 513 -15.40 -9.75 -35.51
C ARG A 513 -15.49 -10.52 -34.20
N GLY A 514 -14.70 -10.14 -33.21
CA GLY A 514 -14.64 -10.79 -31.91
C GLY A 514 -14.50 -9.75 -30.80
N VAL A 515 -15.10 -10.04 -29.65
CA VAL A 515 -14.99 -9.23 -28.43
C VAL A 515 -14.87 -10.14 -27.22
N CYS A 516 -14.02 -9.76 -26.27
CA CYS A 516 -13.78 -10.51 -25.03
C CYS A 516 -13.68 -9.53 -23.85
N TRP A 517 -14.10 -9.99 -22.68
CA TRP A 517 -13.97 -9.28 -21.43
C TRP A 517 -12.84 -9.88 -20.58
N SER A 518 -12.02 -9.03 -19.98
CA SER A 518 -11.10 -9.40 -18.91
C SER A 518 -11.62 -8.89 -17.58
N TYR A 519 -11.94 -9.81 -16.66
CA TYR A 519 -12.39 -9.48 -15.32
C TYR A 519 -11.28 -8.87 -14.45
N GLU A 520 -10.02 -9.25 -14.67
CA GLU A 520 -8.88 -8.72 -13.91
C GLU A 520 -8.54 -7.28 -14.32
N LEU A 521 -8.78 -6.93 -15.59
CA LEU A 521 -8.51 -5.60 -16.12
C LEU A 521 -9.74 -4.69 -16.15
N GLY A 522 -10.94 -5.24 -15.97
CA GLY A 522 -12.19 -4.49 -16.14
C GLY A 522 -12.31 -3.91 -17.56
N LEU A 523 -11.99 -4.70 -18.59
CA LEU A 523 -11.80 -4.20 -19.94
C LEU A 523 -12.38 -5.12 -21.03
N PHE A 524 -13.23 -4.56 -21.89
CA PHE A 524 -13.56 -5.14 -23.17
C PHE A 524 -12.45 -4.90 -24.18
N VAL A 525 -12.11 -5.94 -24.95
CA VAL A 525 -11.23 -5.86 -26.12
C VAL A 525 -11.98 -6.41 -27.31
N ALA A 526 -12.05 -5.64 -28.39
CA ALA A 526 -12.59 -6.10 -29.66
C ALA A 526 -11.53 -6.03 -30.77
N VAL A 527 -11.58 -7.00 -31.70
CA VAL A 527 -10.70 -7.09 -32.86
C VAL A 527 -11.50 -7.08 -34.17
N CYS A 528 -10.90 -6.60 -35.26
CA CYS A 528 -11.59 -6.48 -36.55
C CYS A 528 -10.80 -6.97 -37.76
N SER A 529 -11.54 -7.20 -38.85
CA SER A 529 -11.00 -7.70 -40.13
C SER A 529 -10.71 -6.60 -41.16
N THR A 530 -10.93 -5.33 -40.83
CA THR A 530 -10.66 -4.19 -41.73
C THR A 530 -10.04 -3.03 -40.94
N GLY A 531 -9.58 -2.00 -41.64
CA GLY A 531 -8.89 -0.85 -41.03
C GLY A 531 -7.40 -0.83 -41.36
N SER A 532 -6.84 0.38 -41.48
CA SER A 532 -5.49 0.62 -42.03
C SER A 532 -4.38 0.71 -40.96
N ALA A 533 -4.71 1.01 -39.70
CA ALA A 533 -3.70 1.17 -38.62
C ALA A 533 -4.13 0.58 -37.27
N SER A 534 -5.41 0.70 -36.88
CA SER A 534 -5.91 0.22 -35.59
C SER A 534 -7.01 -0.81 -35.81
N ARG A 535 -6.67 -2.08 -35.57
CA ARG A 535 -7.62 -3.22 -35.69
C ARG A 535 -8.10 -3.78 -34.36
N ILE A 536 -7.88 -3.00 -33.31
CA ILE A 536 -8.17 -3.33 -31.93
C ILE A 536 -8.86 -2.11 -31.33
N MET A 537 -9.91 -2.31 -30.56
CA MET A 537 -10.48 -1.27 -29.72
C MET A 537 -10.73 -1.82 -28.32
N THR A 538 -10.68 -0.92 -27.35
CA THR A 538 -10.93 -1.25 -25.94
C THR A 538 -12.01 -0.36 -25.38
N SER A 539 -12.82 -0.90 -24.49
CA SER A 539 -13.75 -0.11 -23.69
C SER A 539 -13.83 -0.68 -22.28
N PRO A 540 -13.77 0.17 -21.25
CA PRO A 540 -13.91 -0.27 -19.87
C PRO A 540 -15.36 -0.35 -19.37
N ASP A 541 -16.33 0.16 -20.14
CA ASP A 541 -17.74 0.25 -19.77
C ASP A 541 -18.68 -0.31 -20.85
N GLY A 542 -18.15 -0.63 -22.04
CA GLY A 542 -18.92 -1.08 -23.20
C GLY A 542 -19.54 0.06 -24.00
N GLU A 543 -19.43 1.32 -23.56
CA GLU A 543 -20.02 2.50 -24.19
C GLU A 543 -18.96 3.37 -24.86
N ASP A 544 -17.89 3.70 -24.14
CA ASP A 544 -16.80 4.53 -24.61
C ASP A 544 -15.66 3.67 -25.17
N TRP A 545 -15.52 3.64 -26.49
CA TRP A 545 -14.53 2.83 -27.19
C TRP A 545 -13.36 3.64 -27.71
N SER A 546 -12.15 3.14 -27.48
CA SER A 546 -10.90 3.74 -27.94
C SER A 546 -10.11 2.78 -28.82
N LEU A 547 -9.60 3.27 -29.96
CA LEU A 547 -8.74 2.49 -30.86
C LEU A 547 -7.36 2.23 -30.22
N ARG A 548 -6.82 1.03 -30.47
CA ARG A 548 -5.47 0.62 -30.06
C ARG A 548 -4.63 0.21 -31.27
N LEU A 549 -3.33 0.45 -31.18
CA LEU A 549 -2.37 0.01 -32.19
C LEU A 549 -2.13 -1.50 -32.07
N GLY A 550 -2.14 -2.19 -33.21
CA GLY A 550 -1.82 -3.61 -33.32
C GLY A 550 -0.46 -3.84 -33.99
N PRO A 551 0.08 -5.07 -33.93
CA PRO A 551 1.39 -5.38 -34.51
C PRO A 551 1.33 -5.59 -36.03
N ALA A 552 0.15 -5.88 -36.55
CA ALA A 552 -0.09 -6.16 -37.96
C ALA A 552 -1.53 -5.83 -38.38
N THR A 553 -1.72 -5.59 -39.67
CA THR A 553 -3.01 -5.32 -40.31
C THR A 553 -3.70 -6.60 -40.79
N ASN A 554 -3.52 -7.70 -40.05
CA ASN A 554 -4.15 -8.98 -40.36
C ASN A 554 -5.67 -8.95 -40.11
N ASN A 555 -6.39 -9.89 -40.72
CA ASN A 555 -7.82 -10.06 -40.54
C ASN A 555 -8.08 -10.84 -39.25
N TRP A 556 -8.03 -10.14 -38.11
CA TRP A 556 -8.28 -10.71 -36.79
C TRP A 556 -9.76 -11.12 -36.65
N GLN A 557 -10.00 -12.34 -36.18
CA GLN A 557 -11.33 -12.94 -36.09
C GLN A 557 -11.81 -13.09 -34.65
N ALA A 558 -10.95 -13.59 -33.77
CA ALA A 558 -11.29 -13.89 -32.39
C ALA A 558 -10.21 -13.40 -31.43
N VAL A 559 -10.64 -13.12 -30.20
CA VAL A 559 -9.79 -12.71 -29.08
C VAL A 559 -10.30 -13.41 -27.82
N CYS A 560 -9.40 -13.84 -26.95
CA CYS A 560 -9.73 -14.40 -25.63
C CYS A 560 -8.76 -13.90 -24.56
N TRP A 561 -9.19 -13.96 -23.31
CA TRP A 561 -8.40 -13.60 -22.13
C TRP A 561 -7.82 -14.84 -21.46
N SER A 562 -6.57 -14.76 -21.03
CA SER A 562 -5.96 -15.71 -20.09
C SER A 562 -5.68 -15.00 -18.78
N SER A 563 -6.33 -15.43 -17.71
CA SER A 563 -6.09 -14.91 -16.36
C SER A 563 -4.75 -15.35 -15.79
N GLU A 564 -4.32 -16.59 -16.06
CA GLU A 564 -3.03 -17.08 -15.57
C GLU A 564 -1.85 -16.28 -16.14
N LEU A 565 -1.94 -15.88 -17.41
CA LEU A 565 -0.90 -15.11 -18.09
C LEU A 565 -1.13 -13.59 -17.98
N GLY A 566 -2.32 -13.16 -17.56
CA GLY A 566 -2.75 -11.76 -17.55
C GLY A 566 -2.61 -11.07 -18.91
N LEU A 567 -2.98 -11.74 -19.99
CA LEU A 567 -2.92 -11.20 -21.35
C LEU A 567 -4.10 -11.62 -22.21
N PHE A 568 -4.37 -10.84 -23.24
CA PHE A 568 -5.26 -11.21 -24.33
C PHE A 568 -4.46 -11.91 -25.43
N ALA A 569 -5.05 -12.95 -26.04
CA ALA A 569 -4.55 -13.54 -27.26
C ALA A 569 -5.60 -13.40 -28.37
N ALA A 570 -5.17 -13.18 -29.61
CA ALA A 570 -6.04 -13.05 -30.77
C ALA A 570 -5.49 -13.82 -31.97
N VAL A 571 -6.40 -14.29 -32.83
CA VAL A 571 -6.06 -15.07 -34.04
C VAL A 571 -6.73 -14.49 -35.28
N GLY A 572 -6.14 -14.73 -36.46
CA GLY A 572 -6.61 -14.19 -37.72
C GLY A 572 -6.48 -15.11 -38.91
N VAL A 573 -7.05 -14.69 -40.04
CA VAL A 573 -7.13 -15.48 -41.29
C VAL A 573 -6.21 -14.99 -42.40
N THR A 574 -5.53 -13.86 -42.19
CA THR A 574 -4.52 -13.34 -43.12
C THR A 574 -3.22 -13.09 -42.37
N GLY A 575 -2.13 -12.97 -43.13
CA GLY A 575 -0.76 -13.00 -42.60
C GLY A 575 -0.02 -14.24 -43.11
N VAL A 576 1.30 -14.19 -43.08
CA VAL A 576 2.19 -15.31 -43.43
C VAL A 576 3.10 -15.52 -42.24
N GLY A 577 2.91 -16.64 -41.53
CA GLY A 577 3.63 -16.98 -40.31
C GLY A 577 3.35 -16.05 -39.13
N ASN A 578 2.30 -15.23 -39.13
CA ASN A 578 2.01 -14.27 -38.06
C ASN A 578 0.51 -14.11 -37.75
N ARG A 579 -0.24 -15.21 -37.80
CA ARG A 579 -1.71 -15.21 -37.64
C ARG A 579 -2.19 -15.30 -36.18
N ALA A 580 -1.29 -15.13 -35.22
CA ALA A 580 -1.58 -15.00 -33.80
C ALA A 580 -0.94 -13.73 -33.25
N MET A 581 -1.51 -13.15 -32.19
CA MET A 581 -0.90 -12.05 -31.44
C MET A 581 -1.34 -12.07 -29.98
N THR A 582 -0.53 -11.50 -29.10
CA THR A 582 -0.85 -11.30 -27.68
C THR A 582 -0.69 -9.86 -27.24
N SER A 583 -1.44 -9.43 -26.23
CA SER A 583 -1.14 -8.18 -25.52
C SER A 583 0.10 -8.37 -24.63
N VAL A 584 0.78 -7.28 -24.26
CA VAL A 584 1.75 -7.33 -23.15
C VAL A 584 1.03 -7.79 -21.89
N SER A 585 1.68 -8.64 -21.09
CA SER A 585 1.12 -9.11 -19.82
C SER A 585 1.00 -7.95 -18.83
N ALA A 586 -0.13 -7.88 -18.13
CA ALA A 586 -0.34 -6.96 -17.02
C ALA A 586 0.34 -7.44 -15.72
N HIS A 587 0.77 -8.70 -15.68
CA HIS A 587 1.54 -9.26 -14.58
C HIS A 587 3.04 -9.11 -14.86
N SER A 588 3.83 -8.79 -13.83
CA SER A 588 5.30 -8.80 -13.89
C SER A 588 5.87 -10.23 -13.97
N TYR A 589 5.29 -11.10 -14.79
CA TYR A 589 5.86 -12.40 -15.11
C TYR A 589 6.91 -12.23 -16.21
N ILE A 590 8.03 -12.94 -16.05
CA ILE A 590 9.30 -12.79 -16.77
C ILE A 590 9.21 -13.28 -18.24
N TYR A 591 8.06 -13.16 -18.91
CA TYR A 591 7.90 -13.70 -20.25
C TYR A 591 8.20 -12.72 -21.39
N ARG A 592 8.49 -11.44 -21.10
CA ARG A 592 9.21 -10.55 -22.02
C ARG A 592 10.11 -9.60 -21.24
N SER A 593 11.41 -9.89 -21.25
CA SER A 593 12.45 -8.90 -20.99
C SER A 593 12.83 -8.19 -22.27
#